data_AF-C7R6K0-F1
#
_entry.id   AF-C7R6K0-F1
#
_cell.length_a   1.000
_cell.length_b   1.000
_cell.length_c   1.000
_cell.angle_alpha   90.00
_cell.angle_beta   90.00
_cell.angle_gamma   90.00
#
_symmetry.space_group_name_H-M   'P 1'
#
loop_
_entity.id
_entity.type
_entity.pdbx_description
1 polymer ?
#
loop_
_entity_poly.entity_id
_entity_poly.type
_entity_poly.pdbx_seq_one_letter_code
_entity_poly.pdbx_strand_id
1 'polypeptide(L)'
;MTLTGCSFIEDRSQEPVEIIDISDGTRSSYKGGSNQQSDTIEYTVRTGDTLGSIAKKMLGNAQRYLEIAKLNSIEPQAPIYVGQKLKLPSKGLILVQPRTTKQAEIKPEQTTNVEEQRSEMDALLSEQRYYEAIEHARAQEDLSDNNELQEQLIIATQNQVRLFREEGLTGEAEGLLQILIDDGRLSDSSQQILLSNLAALNVEQDLAEAKQLADQQEFDKSYDILLSAWQVSGARLESNALFTGTRNKVSENYHQKALRLYRNQELDEALIYWDKVLTINPSDDLALVYKDRVKSLKERLDSL
;
A
#
# COMPACT_ATOMS: atom_id res chain seq x y z
N MET A 1 20.91 -56.08 -26.17
CA MET A 1 21.83 -55.06 -26.73
C MET A 1 22.24 -54.15 -25.60
N THR A 2 23.52 -54.23 -25.23
CA THR A 2 24.23 -53.40 -24.25
C THR A 2 25.13 -52.42 -25.00
N LEU A 3 25.12 -51.14 -24.61
CA LEU A 3 26.15 -50.14 -24.93
C LEU A 3 26.36 -49.35 -23.62
N THR A 4 27.42 -49.61 -22.84
CA THR A 4 28.81 -49.13 -22.96
C THR A 4 28.92 -47.61 -22.93
N GLY A 5 29.55 -47.10 -21.87
CA GLY A 5 29.81 -45.68 -21.62
C GLY A 5 31.21 -45.18 -22.03
N CYS A 6 31.42 -43.89 -21.75
CA CYS A 6 32.70 -43.16 -21.64
C CYS A 6 32.39 -41.96 -20.71
N SER A 7 32.81 -41.95 -19.43
CA SER A 7 34.05 -41.37 -18.90
C SER A 7 34.21 -39.87 -19.15
N PHE A 8 33.76 -39.04 -18.20
CA PHE A 8 34.02 -37.60 -18.11
C PHE A 8 35.14 -37.39 -17.09
N ILE A 9 36.28 -36.89 -17.55
CA ILE A 9 37.51 -36.65 -16.76
C ILE A 9 37.37 -35.28 -16.06
N GLU A 10 37.53 -35.29 -14.74
CA GLU A 10 37.77 -34.11 -13.91
C GLU A 10 39.07 -33.42 -14.35
N ASP A 11 39.01 -32.12 -14.62
CA ASP A 11 40.14 -31.24 -14.36
C ASP A 11 39.70 -30.15 -13.38
N ARG A 12 40.32 -30.18 -12.21
CA ARG A 12 40.02 -29.36 -11.05
C ARG A 12 40.97 -28.17 -11.05
N SER A 13 40.41 -26.97 -11.13
CA SER A 13 40.86 -25.85 -10.31
C SER A 13 39.63 -25.16 -9.73
N GLN A 14 38.85 -25.96 -8.99
CA GLN A 14 37.90 -25.47 -8.00
C GLN A 14 38.75 -25.05 -6.80
N GLU A 15 39.06 -23.77 -6.66
CA GLU A 15 39.31 -23.24 -5.32
C GLU A 15 37.95 -23.18 -4.61
N PRO A 16 37.73 -23.96 -3.55
CA PRO A 16 36.49 -23.86 -2.79
C PRO A 16 36.52 -22.52 -2.03
N VAL A 17 35.67 -21.58 -2.43
CA VAL A 17 35.39 -20.43 -1.58
C VAL A 17 34.53 -20.94 -0.42
N GLU A 18 35.16 -21.05 0.74
CA GLU A 18 34.54 -21.48 1.99
C GLU A 18 33.42 -20.51 2.37
N ILE A 19 32.18 -20.99 2.37
CA ILE A 19 31.03 -20.28 2.91
C ILE A 19 31.10 -20.47 4.43
N ILE A 20 31.54 -19.44 5.16
CA ILE A 20 31.43 -19.43 6.62
C ILE A 20 29.95 -19.15 6.94
N ASP A 21 29.23 -20.21 7.27
CA ASP A 21 27.94 -20.14 7.95
C ASP A 21 28.20 -19.77 9.42
N ILE A 22 27.72 -18.60 9.85
CA ILE A 22 27.71 -18.19 11.26
C ILE A 22 26.25 -18.13 11.72
N SER A 23 25.60 -19.29 11.77
CA SER A 23 24.43 -19.50 12.62
C SER A 23 24.75 -20.46 13.76
N ASP A 24 25.35 -19.95 14.84
CA ASP A 24 24.80 -20.22 16.17
C ASP A 24 25.35 -19.30 17.27
N GLY A 25 24.43 -18.75 18.07
CA GLY A 25 24.64 -18.54 19.50
C GLY A 25 25.57 -17.42 19.98
N THR A 26 25.24 -16.15 19.74
CA THR A 26 25.34 -15.14 20.82
C THR A 26 24.19 -14.16 20.69
N ARG A 27 23.22 -14.26 21.62
CA ARG A 27 22.26 -13.18 21.91
C ARG A 27 23.06 -11.98 22.41
N SER A 28 23.55 -11.15 21.49
CA SER A 28 24.05 -9.83 21.80
C SER A 28 22.90 -8.86 21.64
N SER A 29 22.37 -8.46 22.79
CA SER A 29 21.47 -7.34 22.98
C SER A 29 22.11 -6.07 22.41
N TYR A 30 21.83 -5.75 21.14
CA TYR A 30 22.10 -4.42 20.61
C TYR A 30 21.09 -3.43 21.19
N LYS A 31 21.45 -2.93 22.37
CA LYS A 31 20.94 -1.72 22.99
C LYS A 31 21.43 -0.53 22.15
N GLY A 32 20.84 -0.35 20.97
CA GLY A 32 20.94 0.86 20.17
C GLY A 32 19.95 1.89 20.71
N GLY A 33 20.31 2.52 21.82
CA GLY A 33 19.59 3.66 22.34
C GLY A 33 19.72 4.84 21.38
N SER A 34 18.71 5.05 20.55
CA SER A 34 18.22 6.40 20.32
C SER A 34 17.00 6.56 21.21
N ASN A 35 17.21 7.20 22.36
CA ASN A 35 16.13 7.71 23.19
C ASN A 35 15.46 8.85 22.42
N GLN A 36 14.67 8.51 21.41
CA GLN A 36 13.57 9.37 20.98
C GLN A 36 12.50 9.17 22.04
N GLN A 37 12.64 9.90 23.13
CA GLN A 37 11.58 10.11 24.08
C GLN A 37 10.42 10.67 23.25
N SER A 38 9.51 9.79 22.83
CA SER A 38 8.33 10.20 22.09
C SER A 38 7.52 11.01 23.07
N ASP A 39 7.59 12.33 22.97
CA ASP A 39 6.73 13.18 23.77
C ASP A 39 5.29 12.70 23.50
N THR A 40 4.56 12.37 24.56
CA THR A 40 3.20 11.85 24.47
C THR A 40 2.29 12.78 25.24
N ILE A 41 1.08 12.99 24.72
CA ILE A 41 0.05 13.79 25.38
C ILE A 41 -1.08 12.87 25.80
N GLU A 42 -1.59 13.04 27.02
CA GLU A 42 -2.76 12.33 27.50
C GLU A 42 -4.05 12.98 26.97
N TYR A 43 -4.93 12.15 26.41
CA TYR A 43 -6.26 12.53 25.94
C TYR A 43 -7.32 11.66 26.62
N THR A 44 -8.33 12.28 27.22
CA THR A 44 -9.48 11.57 27.80
C THR A 44 -10.58 11.45 26.75
N VAL A 45 -10.93 10.22 26.40
CA VAL A 45 -11.98 9.87 25.44
C VAL A 45 -13.31 10.50 25.86
N ARG A 46 -13.96 11.20 24.93
CA ARG A 46 -15.28 11.83 25.14
C ARG A 46 -16.36 11.04 24.41
N THR A 47 -17.62 11.34 24.73
CA THR A 47 -18.77 10.74 24.06
C THR A 47 -18.70 11.00 22.56
N GLY A 48 -18.81 9.93 21.76
CA GLY A 48 -18.70 9.99 20.29
C GLY A 48 -17.28 9.87 19.73
N ASP A 49 -16.25 9.75 20.57
CA ASP A 49 -14.89 9.55 20.11
C ASP A 49 -14.63 8.09 19.68
N THR A 50 -13.97 7.91 18.54
CA THR A 50 -13.38 6.65 18.06
C THR A 50 -11.87 6.84 17.91
N LEU A 51 -11.07 5.77 17.88
CA LEU A 51 -9.62 5.91 17.66
C LEU A 51 -9.32 6.70 16.37
N GLY A 52 -10.12 6.47 15.32
CA GLY A 52 -10.07 7.21 14.06
C GLY A 52 -10.45 8.68 14.19
N SER A 53 -11.53 9.01 14.90
CA SER A 53 -11.96 10.41 15.06
C SER A 53 -11.01 11.20 15.98
N ILE A 54 -10.44 10.57 17.00
CA ILE A 54 -9.38 11.15 17.84
C ILE A 54 -8.12 11.40 17.01
N ALA A 55 -7.70 10.43 16.18
CA ALA A 55 -6.56 10.60 15.28
C ALA A 55 -6.80 11.72 14.27
N LYS A 56 -7.98 11.78 13.65
CA LYS A 56 -8.36 12.85 12.71
C LYS A 56 -8.31 14.21 13.39
N LYS A 57 -8.92 14.33 14.57
CA LYS A 57 -9.06 15.58 15.32
C LYS A 57 -7.75 16.08 15.90
N MET A 58 -6.95 15.18 16.49
CA MET A 58 -5.75 15.54 17.24
C MET A 58 -4.49 15.48 16.37
N LEU A 59 -4.44 14.55 15.41
CA LEU A 59 -3.25 14.27 14.59
C LEU A 59 -3.41 14.66 13.10
N GLY A 60 -4.57 15.23 12.74
CA GLY A 60 -4.88 15.72 11.38
C GLY A 60 -5.19 14.63 10.35
N ASN A 61 -5.09 13.35 10.74
CA ASN A 61 -5.31 12.22 9.83
C ASN A 61 -5.91 11.02 10.60
N ALA A 62 -7.07 10.57 10.14
CA ALA A 62 -7.81 9.45 10.74
C ALA A 62 -7.00 8.13 10.71
N GLN A 63 -6.18 7.90 9.67
CA GLN A 63 -5.36 6.68 9.51
C GLN A 63 -4.27 6.54 10.58
N ARG A 64 -3.96 7.61 11.32
CA ARG A 64 -3.00 7.58 12.43
C ARG A 64 -3.55 6.92 13.69
N TYR A 65 -4.79 6.42 13.66
CA TYR A 65 -5.37 5.64 14.76
C TYR A 65 -4.57 4.38 15.11
N LEU A 66 -3.89 3.78 14.12
CA LEU A 66 -2.98 2.65 14.31
C LEU A 66 -1.81 3.02 15.23
N GLU A 67 -1.32 4.26 15.15
CA GLU A 67 -0.28 4.78 16.05
C GLU A 67 -0.80 4.89 17.48
N ILE A 68 -2.04 5.38 17.66
CA ILE A 68 -2.70 5.50 18.96
C ILE A 68 -2.94 4.12 19.57
N ALA A 69 -3.43 3.16 18.78
CA ALA A 69 -3.68 1.78 19.20
C ALA A 69 -2.38 1.12 19.69
N LYS A 70 -1.31 1.20 18.89
CA LYS A 70 0.01 0.67 19.24
C LYS A 70 0.61 1.32 20.47
N LEU A 71 0.43 2.64 20.64
CA LEU A 71 0.98 3.41 21.76
C LEU A 71 0.28 3.10 23.10
N ASN A 72 -0.99 2.69 23.05
CA ASN A 72 -1.78 2.34 24.22
C ASN A 72 -1.91 0.84 24.45
N SER A 73 -1.25 0.01 23.63
CA SER A 73 -1.39 -1.45 23.63
C SER A 73 -2.86 -1.90 23.50
N ILE A 74 -3.63 -1.20 22.69
CA ILE A 74 -5.03 -1.50 22.38
C ILE A 74 -5.06 -2.13 20.98
N GLU A 75 -5.89 -3.15 20.78
CA GLU A 75 -6.07 -3.72 19.45
C GLU A 75 -6.73 -2.70 18.51
N PRO A 76 -6.35 -2.62 17.22
CA PRO A 76 -6.88 -1.61 16.29
C PRO A 76 -8.41 -1.62 16.13
N GLN A 77 -9.06 -2.75 16.41
CA GLN A 77 -10.51 -2.94 16.32
C GLN A 77 -11.20 -2.95 17.70
N ALA A 78 -10.44 -2.81 18.79
CA ALA A 78 -11.04 -2.84 20.12
C ALA A 78 -11.85 -1.56 20.39
N PRO A 79 -13.03 -1.68 21.03
CA PRO A 79 -13.83 -0.53 21.41
C PRO A 79 -13.11 0.31 22.49
N ILE A 80 -13.19 1.63 22.37
CA ILE A 80 -12.72 2.57 23.40
C ILE A 80 -13.91 3.14 24.16
N TYR A 81 -13.73 3.38 25.45
CA TYR A 81 -14.82 3.81 26.34
C TYR A 81 -14.64 5.27 26.78
N VAL A 82 -15.75 5.99 26.93
CA VAL A 82 -15.75 7.37 27.44
C VAL A 82 -15.06 7.42 28.81
N GLY A 83 -14.17 8.39 29.01
CA GLY A 83 -13.37 8.52 30.23
C GLY A 83 -12.06 7.74 30.22
N GLN A 84 -11.83 6.86 29.23
CA GLN A 84 -10.55 6.19 29.04
C GLN A 84 -9.46 7.20 28.70
N LYS A 85 -8.29 7.08 29.34
CA LYS A 85 -7.13 7.91 29.03
C LYS A 85 -6.28 7.23 27.97
N LEU A 86 -6.04 7.92 26.87
CA LEU A 86 -5.20 7.49 25.77
C LEU A 86 -3.96 8.38 25.67
N LYS A 87 -2.81 7.75 25.46
CA LYS A 87 -1.57 8.41 25.07
C LYS A 87 -1.62 8.67 23.58
N LEU A 88 -1.35 9.91 23.17
CA LEU A 88 -1.24 10.32 21.77
C LEU A 88 0.21 10.70 21.45
N PRO A 89 0.70 10.41 20.23
CA PRO A 89 2.00 10.89 19.80
C PRO A 89 2.00 12.42 19.66
N SER A 90 2.98 13.10 20.25
CA SER A 90 3.10 14.57 20.15
C SER A 90 3.44 15.08 18.76
N LYS A 91 4.07 14.22 17.94
CA LYS A 91 4.50 14.57 16.59
C LYS A 91 3.28 14.67 15.66
N GLY A 92 3.04 15.88 15.15
CA GLY A 92 1.93 16.18 14.26
C GLY A 92 0.60 16.48 14.96
N LEU A 93 0.64 16.96 16.21
CA LEU A 93 -0.56 17.45 16.88
C LEU A 93 -1.05 18.78 16.28
N ILE A 94 -2.34 18.86 15.97
CA ILE A 94 -3.01 20.12 15.61
C ILE A 94 -3.64 20.69 16.88
N LEU A 95 -2.96 21.65 17.52
CA LEU A 95 -3.54 22.38 18.65
C LEU A 95 -4.54 23.43 18.12
N VAL A 96 -5.80 23.02 17.94
CA VAL A 96 -6.88 23.96 17.66
C VAL A 96 -7.20 24.71 18.95
N GLN A 97 -6.74 25.96 19.08
CA GLN A 97 -7.31 26.87 20.07
C GLN A 97 -8.74 27.23 19.65
N PRO A 98 -9.74 27.15 20.54
CA PRO A 98 -11.12 27.47 20.19
C PRO A 98 -11.24 28.97 19.85
N ARG A 99 -11.57 29.29 18.60
CA ARG A 99 -12.09 30.61 18.24
C ARG A 99 -13.57 30.64 18.64
N THR A 100 -13.90 31.49 19.60
CA THR A 100 -15.27 31.90 19.89
C THR A 100 -15.83 32.68 18.71
N THR A 101 -16.72 32.07 17.92
CA THR A 101 -17.54 32.78 16.95
C THR A 101 -18.84 33.25 17.60
N LYS A 102 -19.01 34.56 17.58
CA LYS A 102 -20.21 35.30 17.95
C LYS A 102 -21.35 34.90 17.00
N GLN A 103 -22.47 34.45 17.57
CA GLN A 103 -23.71 34.13 16.86
C GLN A 103 -24.14 35.29 15.95
N ALA A 104 -24.34 34.98 14.67
CA ALA A 104 -25.26 35.69 13.80
C ALA A 104 -26.52 34.83 13.71
N GLU A 105 -27.67 35.42 14.01
CA GLU A 105 -28.99 34.79 14.06
C GLU A 105 -29.40 34.22 12.69
N ILE A 106 -29.83 32.96 12.67
CA ILE A 106 -30.45 32.31 11.51
C ILE A 106 -31.93 32.06 11.83
N LYS A 107 -32.79 32.43 10.88
CA LYS A 107 -34.26 32.36 10.90
C LYS A 107 -34.73 30.89 10.75
N PRO A 108 -35.79 30.41 11.45
CA PRO A 108 -35.94 28.99 11.79
C PRO A 108 -36.78 28.13 10.80
N GLU A 109 -36.60 28.25 9.48
CA GLU A 109 -37.41 27.47 8.51
C GLU A 109 -36.66 26.37 7.73
N GLN A 110 -35.36 26.14 7.98
CA GLN A 110 -34.57 25.12 7.24
C GLN A 110 -33.93 24.02 8.10
N THR A 111 -34.15 24.02 9.41
CA THR A 111 -33.45 23.08 10.33
C THR A 111 -34.01 21.66 10.31
N THR A 112 -35.28 21.44 9.94
CA THR A 112 -35.90 20.10 10.00
C THR A 112 -35.49 19.16 8.88
N ASN A 113 -35.28 19.67 7.66
CA ASN A 113 -35.00 18.82 6.49
C ASN A 113 -33.55 18.29 6.48
N VAL A 114 -32.59 19.11 6.92
CA VAL A 114 -31.15 18.75 6.93
C VAL A 114 -30.84 17.68 7.96
N GLU A 115 -31.54 17.67 9.11
CA GLU A 115 -31.30 16.72 10.20
C GLU A 115 -31.95 15.35 9.92
N GLU A 116 -33.11 15.32 9.26
CA GLU A 116 -33.74 14.09 8.75
C GLU A 116 -32.91 13.45 7.62
N GLN A 117 -32.41 14.24 6.66
CA GLN A 117 -31.59 13.73 5.55
C GLN A 117 -30.21 13.24 6.00
N ARG A 118 -29.60 13.87 7.02
CA ARG A 118 -28.40 13.35 7.68
C ARG A 118 -28.66 12.02 8.37
N SER A 119 -29.81 11.91 9.05
CA SER A 119 -30.23 10.66 9.71
C SER A 119 -30.48 9.53 8.71
N GLU A 120 -30.93 9.84 7.49
CA GLU A 120 -31.18 8.83 6.44
C GLU A 120 -29.86 8.29 5.86
N MET A 121 -28.89 9.15 5.60
CA MET A 121 -27.56 8.72 5.13
C MET A 121 -26.86 7.80 6.13
N ASP A 122 -26.86 8.18 7.41
CA ASP A 122 -26.26 7.37 8.47
C ASP A 122 -26.97 6.02 8.64
N ALA A 123 -28.29 5.98 8.47
CA ALA A 123 -29.06 4.74 8.46
C ALA A 123 -28.63 3.83 7.31
N LEU A 124 -28.56 4.32 6.07
CA LEU A 124 -28.15 3.54 4.90
C LEU A 124 -26.74 2.96 5.06
N LEU A 125 -25.81 3.74 5.59
CA LEU A 125 -24.45 3.28 5.88
C LEU A 125 -24.42 2.19 6.96
N SER A 126 -25.23 2.34 8.01
CA SER A 126 -25.33 1.36 9.10
C SER A 126 -25.99 0.04 8.67
N GLU A 127 -26.93 0.12 7.73
CA GLU A 127 -27.61 -1.02 7.11
C GLU A 127 -26.78 -1.68 5.98
N GLN A 128 -25.58 -1.17 5.71
CA GLN A 128 -24.69 -1.62 4.62
C GLN A 128 -25.29 -1.46 3.22
N ARG A 129 -26.28 -0.58 3.06
CA ARG A 129 -26.95 -0.27 1.78
C ARG A 129 -26.16 0.80 1.03
N TYR A 130 -24.91 0.48 0.72
CA TYR A 130 -23.93 1.46 0.24
C TYR A 130 -24.28 2.03 -1.14
N TYR A 131 -24.79 1.21 -2.06
CA TYR A 131 -25.24 1.70 -3.37
C TYR A 131 -26.36 2.75 -3.24
N GLU A 132 -27.31 2.53 -2.34
CA GLU A 132 -28.41 3.46 -2.10
C GLU A 132 -27.92 4.73 -1.39
N ALA A 133 -26.95 4.62 -0.48
CA ALA A 133 -26.27 5.76 0.12
C ALA A 133 -25.55 6.63 -0.93
N ILE A 134 -24.91 6.01 -1.92
CA ILE A 134 -24.24 6.72 -3.02
C ILE A 134 -25.26 7.50 -3.85
N GLU A 135 -26.34 6.85 -4.28
CA GLU A 135 -27.38 7.49 -5.08
C GLU A 135 -28.08 8.61 -4.29
N HIS A 136 -28.33 8.40 -2.99
CA HIS A 136 -28.87 9.42 -2.10
C HIS A 136 -27.96 10.64 -2.00
N ALA A 137 -26.64 10.46 -1.87
CA ALA A 137 -25.68 11.56 -1.84
C ALA A 137 -25.65 12.34 -3.15
N ARG A 138 -25.66 11.62 -4.29
CA ARG A 138 -25.61 12.22 -5.63
C ARG A 138 -26.86 13.02 -5.97
N ALA A 139 -28.00 12.63 -5.40
CA ALA A 139 -29.28 13.31 -5.58
C ALA A 139 -29.35 14.65 -4.83
N GLN A 140 -28.48 14.90 -3.84
CA GLN A 140 -28.50 16.17 -3.13
C GLN A 140 -27.92 17.31 -3.97
N GLU A 141 -28.59 18.47 -3.94
CA GLU A 141 -28.17 19.67 -4.68
C GLU A 141 -26.93 20.33 -4.05
N ASP A 142 -26.74 20.18 -2.74
CA ASP A 142 -25.64 20.79 -1.98
C ASP A 142 -24.35 19.96 -1.98
N LEU A 143 -24.28 18.87 -2.76
CA LEU A 143 -23.13 17.95 -2.80
C LEU A 143 -21.79 18.67 -3.01
N SER A 144 -21.75 19.72 -3.84
CA SER A 144 -20.50 20.46 -4.11
C SER A 144 -19.95 21.20 -2.89
N ASP A 145 -20.84 21.71 -2.04
CA ASP A 145 -20.48 22.57 -0.90
C ASP A 145 -20.48 21.78 0.42
N ASN A 146 -21.05 20.57 0.43
CA ASN A 146 -21.20 19.73 1.60
C ASN A 146 -20.08 18.69 1.72
N ASN A 147 -18.99 19.10 2.38
CA ASN A 147 -17.81 18.24 2.61
C ASN A 147 -18.13 16.95 3.38
N GLU A 148 -19.10 16.99 4.31
CA GLU A 148 -19.50 15.82 5.09
C GLU A 148 -20.21 14.79 4.21
N LEU A 149 -21.10 15.27 3.35
CA LEU A 149 -21.80 14.42 2.38
C LEU A 149 -20.83 13.83 1.34
N GLN A 150 -19.86 14.61 0.86
CA GLN A 150 -18.79 14.07 0.00
C GLN A 150 -17.98 12.98 0.73
N GLU A 151 -17.63 13.18 2.00
CA GLU A 151 -16.91 12.17 2.78
C GLU A 151 -17.74 10.88 2.94
N GLN A 152 -19.03 11.00 3.28
CA GLN A 152 -19.95 9.87 3.36
C GLN A 152 -20.11 9.14 2.02
N LEU A 153 -20.19 9.89 0.91
CA LEU A 153 -20.22 9.32 -0.44
C LEU A 153 -18.96 8.50 -0.73
N ILE A 154 -17.77 9.03 -0.41
CA ILE A 154 -16.51 8.30 -0.58
C ILE A 154 -16.48 7.01 0.24
N ILE A 155 -16.93 7.07 1.51
CA ILE A 155 -17.00 5.89 2.39
C ILE A 155 -17.96 4.84 1.82
N ALA A 156 -19.16 5.25 1.42
CA ALA A 156 -20.14 4.36 0.79
C ALA A 156 -19.54 3.72 -0.47
N THR A 157 -18.88 4.52 -1.32
CA THR A 157 -18.23 4.05 -2.54
C THR A 157 -17.16 3.00 -2.25
N GLN A 158 -16.25 3.25 -1.31
CA GLN A 158 -15.20 2.30 -0.95
C GLN A 158 -15.77 0.98 -0.43
N ASN A 159 -16.82 1.03 0.39
CA ASN A 159 -17.47 -0.17 0.89
C ASN A 159 -18.21 -0.92 -0.24
N GLN A 160 -18.91 -0.23 -1.13
CA GLN A 160 -19.58 -0.83 -2.27
C GLN A 160 -18.58 -1.49 -3.24
N VAL A 161 -17.46 -0.83 -3.53
CA VAL A 161 -16.37 -1.39 -4.33
C VAL A 161 -15.81 -2.66 -3.69
N ARG A 162 -15.66 -2.70 -2.36
CA ARG A 162 -15.24 -3.92 -1.65
C ARG A 162 -16.25 -5.05 -1.85
N LEU A 163 -17.56 -4.79 -1.73
CA LEU A 163 -18.60 -5.80 -1.96
C LEU A 163 -18.55 -6.34 -3.40
N PHE A 164 -18.46 -5.45 -4.39
CA PHE A 164 -18.31 -5.87 -5.79
C PHE A 164 -17.09 -6.75 -6.02
N ARG A 165 -15.95 -6.44 -5.38
CA ARG A 165 -14.75 -7.28 -5.46
C ARG A 165 -14.95 -8.66 -4.83
N GLU A 166 -15.63 -8.73 -3.69
CA GLU A 166 -15.95 -10.00 -3.02
C GLU A 166 -16.90 -10.88 -3.87
N GLU A 167 -17.78 -10.24 -4.65
CA GLU A 167 -18.70 -10.90 -5.59
C GLU A 167 -18.08 -11.19 -6.97
N GLY A 168 -16.85 -10.73 -7.22
CA GLY A 168 -16.16 -10.84 -8.51
C GLY A 168 -16.65 -9.87 -9.59
N LEU A 169 -17.50 -8.91 -9.23
CA LEU A 169 -18.11 -7.88 -10.07
C LEU A 169 -17.16 -6.68 -10.27
N THR A 170 -15.95 -6.95 -10.78
CA THR A 170 -14.90 -5.94 -10.92
C THR A 170 -15.25 -4.84 -11.94
N GLY A 171 -15.94 -5.19 -13.03
CA GLY A 171 -16.40 -4.20 -14.01
C GLY A 171 -17.44 -3.24 -13.44
N GLU A 172 -18.33 -3.70 -12.57
CA GLU A 172 -19.29 -2.87 -11.85
C GLU A 172 -18.60 -1.92 -10.87
N ALA A 173 -17.54 -2.38 -10.19
CA ALA A 173 -16.73 -1.55 -9.32
C ALA A 173 -15.99 -0.44 -10.09
N GLU A 174 -15.38 -0.77 -11.23
CA GLU A 174 -14.74 0.21 -12.11
C GLU A 174 -15.76 1.23 -12.65
N GLY A 175 -16.90 0.75 -13.14
CA GLY A 175 -17.96 1.60 -13.67
C GLY A 175 -18.48 2.58 -12.62
N LEU A 176 -18.70 2.12 -11.39
CA LEU A 176 -19.10 2.98 -10.27
C LEU A 176 -18.06 4.06 -9.99
N LEU A 177 -16.78 3.69 -9.91
CA LEU A 177 -15.70 4.65 -9.65
C LEU A 177 -15.59 5.67 -10.78
N GLN A 178 -15.68 5.25 -12.04
CA GLN A 178 -15.60 6.13 -13.19
C GLN A 178 -16.76 7.15 -13.22
N ILE A 179 -17.99 6.69 -12.97
CA ILE A 179 -19.17 7.56 -12.89
C ILE A 179 -18.98 8.67 -11.84
N LEU A 180 -18.40 8.32 -10.69
CA LEU A 180 -18.16 9.28 -9.61
C LEU A 180 -16.98 10.20 -9.88
N ILE A 181 -15.90 9.71 -10.51
CA ILE A 181 -14.77 10.52 -10.94
C ILE A 181 -15.22 11.59 -11.93
N ASP A 182 -16.15 11.26 -12.83
CA ASP A 182 -16.70 12.17 -13.83
C ASP A 182 -17.73 13.17 -13.23
N ASP A 183 -18.11 13.04 -11.95
CA ASP A 183 -18.97 14.00 -11.27
C ASP A 183 -18.19 15.27 -10.91
N GLY A 184 -18.36 16.30 -11.75
CA GLY A 184 -17.69 17.59 -11.60
C GLY A 184 -18.11 18.41 -10.37
N ARG A 185 -19.06 17.93 -9.55
CA ARG A 185 -19.41 18.55 -8.26
C ARG A 185 -18.47 18.15 -7.14
N LEU A 186 -17.74 17.04 -7.29
CA LEU A 186 -16.82 16.57 -6.26
C LEU A 186 -15.59 17.45 -6.17
N SER A 187 -15.09 17.64 -4.95
CA SER A 187 -13.82 18.35 -4.75
C SER A 187 -12.65 17.58 -5.37
N ASP A 188 -11.59 18.30 -5.75
CA ASP A 188 -10.34 17.71 -6.27
C ASP A 188 -9.80 16.61 -5.33
N SER A 189 -9.91 16.81 -4.02
CA SER A 189 -9.48 15.82 -3.03
C SER A 189 -10.33 14.54 -3.10
N SER A 190 -11.65 14.66 -3.22
CA SER A 190 -12.56 13.52 -3.35
C SER A 190 -12.30 12.77 -4.67
N GLN A 191 -12.14 13.49 -5.78
CA GLN A 191 -11.82 12.91 -7.08
C GLN A 191 -10.46 12.17 -7.06
N GLN A 192 -9.44 12.74 -6.42
CA GLN A 192 -8.14 12.08 -6.26
C GLN A 192 -8.23 10.78 -5.45
N ILE A 193 -9.08 10.73 -4.41
CA ILE A 193 -9.32 9.50 -3.66
C ILE A 193 -9.94 8.43 -4.56
N LEU A 194 -10.96 8.80 -5.35
CA LEU A 194 -11.61 7.87 -6.27
C LEU A 194 -10.65 7.37 -7.35
N LEU A 195 -9.83 8.25 -7.93
CA LEU A 195 -8.77 7.88 -8.87
C LEU A 195 -7.77 6.92 -8.25
N SER A 196 -7.34 7.17 -7.00
CA SER A 196 -6.45 6.25 -6.29
C SER A 196 -7.12 4.89 -6.03
N ASN A 197 -8.42 4.86 -5.75
CA ASN A 197 -9.16 3.60 -5.57
C ASN A 197 -9.27 2.83 -6.89
N LEU A 198 -9.55 3.51 -8.00
CA LEU A 198 -9.61 2.92 -9.33
C LEU A 198 -8.25 2.35 -9.75
N ALA A 199 -7.18 3.12 -9.54
CA ALA A 199 -5.83 2.66 -9.83
C ALA A 199 -5.47 1.40 -9.00
N ALA A 200 -5.86 1.36 -7.72
CA ALA A 200 -5.64 0.18 -6.88
C ALA A 200 -6.47 -1.04 -7.34
N LEU A 201 -7.69 -0.82 -7.81
CA LEU A 201 -8.55 -1.88 -8.37
C LEU A 201 -7.92 -2.48 -9.63
N ASN A 202 -7.48 -1.63 -10.56
CA ASN A 202 -6.85 -2.06 -11.81
C ASN A 202 -5.55 -2.84 -11.55
N VAL A 203 -4.76 -2.42 -10.56
CA VAL A 203 -3.56 -3.15 -10.15
C VAL A 203 -3.87 -4.61 -9.79
N GLU A 204 -5.00 -4.91 -9.17
CA GLU A 204 -5.32 -6.31 -8.82
C GLU A 204 -5.58 -7.18 -10.06
N GLN A 205 -6.25 -6.63 -11.08
CA GLN A 205 -6.46 -7.32 -12.35
C GLN A 205 -5.14 -7.47 -13.11
N ASP A 206 -4.35 -6.41 -13.16
CA ASP A 206 -3.01 -6.39 -13.76
C ASP A 206 -2.12 -7.48 -13.15
N LEU A 207 -2.13 -7.65 -11.82
CA LEU A 207 -1.35 -8.70 -11.17
C LEU A 207 -1.79 -10.11 -11.57
N ALA A 208 -3.08 -10.33 -11.83
CA ALA A 208 -3.58 -11.61 -12.33
C ALA A 208 -3.09 -11.87 -13.77
N GLU A 209 -3.10 -10.86 -14.63
CA GLU A 209 -2.55 -10.94 -15.99
C GLU A 209 -1.03 -11.17 -15.96
N ALA A 210 -0.30 -10.39 -15.16
CA ALA A 210 1.14 -10.53 -14.99
C ALA A 210 1.51 -11.95 -14.56
N LYS A 211 0.74 -12.52 -13.64
CA LYS A 211 0.91 -13.92 -13.21
C LYS A 211 0.70 -14.88 -14.38
N GLN A 212 -0.39 -14.73 -15.12
CA GLN A 212 -0.68 -15.58 -16.29
C GLN A 212 0.47 -15.52 -17.32
N LEU A 213 0.96 -14.33 -17.64
CA LEU A 213 2.08 -14.14 -18.58
C LEU A 213 3.35 -14.80 -18.07
N ALA A 214 3.67 -14.66 -16.78
CA ALA A 214 4.82 -15.35 -16.18
C ALA A 214 4.65 -16.88 -16.19
N ASP A 215 3.41 -17.40 -16.05
CA ASP A 215 3.09 -18.82 -16.20
C ASP A 215 3.29 -19.33 -17.63
N GLN A 216 3.08 -18.46 -18.62
CA GLN A 216 3.34 -18.70 -20.03
C GLN A 216 4.80 -18.43 -20.44
N GLN A 217 5.68 -18.12 -19.49
CA GLN A 217 7.09 -17.75 -19.71
C GLN A 217 7.29 -16.45 -20.50
N GLU A 218 6.24 -15.62 -20.61
CA GLU A 218 6.30 -14.27 -21.20
C GLU A 218 6.80 -13.25 -20.16
N PHE A 219 8.02 -13.46 -19.68
CA PHE A 219 8.57 -12.72 -18.52
C PHE A 219 8.72 -11.21 -18.75
N ASP A 220 9.04 -10.77 -19.95
CA ASP A 220 9.16 -9.34 -20.25
C ASP A 220 7.81 -8.62 -20.20
N LYS A 221 6.74 -9.23 -20.74
CA LYS A 221 5.40 -8.66 -20.62
C LYS A 221 4.90 -8.67 -19.18
N SER A 222 5.15 -9.76 -18.45
CA SER A 222 4.84 -9.83 -17.02
C SER A 222 5.57 -8.74 -16.23
N TYR A 223 6.85 -8.51 -16.54
CA TYR A 223 7.64 -7.45 -15.91
C TYR A 223 7.05 -6.06 -16.13
N ASP A 224 6.64 -5.74 -17.35
CA ASP A 224 6.10 -4.40 -17.68
C ASP A 224 4.84 -4.10 -16.85
N ILE A 225 4.00 -5.11 -16.63
CA ILE A 225 2.81 -4.99 -15.78
C ILE A 225 3.21 -4.84 -14.30
N LEU A 226 4.13 -5.68 -13.80
CA LEU A 226 4.63 -5.58 -12.42
C LEU A 226 5.27 -4.22 -12.12
N LEU A 227 6.00 -3.66 -13.09
CA LEU A 227 6.61 -2.34 -12.99
C LEU A 227 5.53 -1.25 -12.88
N SER A 228 4.52 -1.31 -13.72
CA SER A 228 3.39 -0.36 -13.70
C SER A 228 2.66 -0.43 -12.36
N ALA A 229 2.37 -1.64 -11.87
CA ALA A 229 1.76 -1.85 -10.56
C ALA A 229 2.63 -1.29 -9.42
N TRP A 230 3.95 -1.52 -9.46
CA TRP A 230 4.89 -0.99 -8.48
C TRP A 230 4.95 0.54 -8.46
N GLN A 231 4.86 1.19 -9.61
CA GLN A 231 4.83 2.66 -9.68
C GLN A 231 3.56 3.25 -9.05
N VAL A 232 2.43 2.55 -9.14
CA VAL A 232 1.16 2.98 -8.54
C VAL A 232 1.11 2.71 -7.04
N SER A 233 1.47 1.48 -6.63
CA SER A 233 1.19 1.00 -5.26
C SER A 233 2.43 0.87 -4.37
N GLY A 234 3.62 0.82 -4.95
CA GLY A 234 4.91 0.74 -4.27
C GLY A 234 4.95 -0.34 -3.18
N ALA A 235 5.52 0.02 -2.02
CA ALA A 235 5.72 -0.90 -0.89
C ALA A 235 4.44 -1.57 -0.36
N ARG A 236 3.24 -1.08 -0.69
CA ARG A 236 1.97 -1.75 -0.33
C ARG A 236 1.84 -3.12 -1.01
N LEU A 237 2.49 -3.29 -2.16
CA LEU A 237 2.50 -4.56 -2.89
C LEU A 237 3.35 -5.64 -2.21
N GLU A 238 4.23 -5.30 -1.28
CA GLU A 238 5.02 -6.31 -0.54
C GLU A 238 4.13 -7.22 0.32
N SER A 239 2.95 -6.74 0.74
CA SER A 239 1.94 -7.58 1.40
C SER A 239 1.05 -8.37 0.42
N ASN A 240 1.16 -8.13 -0.89
CA ASN A 240 0.35 -8.80 -1.89
C ASN A 240 1.05 -10.09 -2.37
N ALA A 241 0.42 -11.24 -2.12
CA ALA A 241 0.97 -12.55 -2.48
C ALA A 241 1.08 -12.78 -4.00
N LEU A 242 0.15 -12.24 -4.80
CA LEU A 242 0.21 -12.34 -6.27
C LEU A 242 1.38 -11.54 -6.81
N PHE A 243 1.57 -10.32 -6.34
CA PHE A 243 2.72 -9.50 -6.74
C PHE A 243 4.03 -10.15 -6.34
N THR A 244 4.23 -10.46 -5.06
CA THR A 244 5.50 -11.01 -4.56
C THR A 244 5.84 -12.35 -5.21
N GLY A 245 4.87 -13.25 -5.36
CA GLY A 245 5.07 -14.54 -6.04
C GLY A 245 5.43 -14.38 -7.52
N THR A 246 4.72 -13.54 -8.25
CA THR A 246 4.96 -13.30 -9.68
C THR A 246 6.28 -12.58 -9.90
N ARG A 247 6.57 -11.54 -9.10
CA ARG A 247 7.84 -10.82 -9.08
C ARG A 247 9.00 -11.77 -8.87
N ASN A 248 8.95 -12.64 -7.86
CA ASN A 248 10.05 -13.55 -7.58
C ASN A 248 10.32 -14.49 -8.77
N LYS A 249 9.25 -14.96 -9.44
CA LYS A 249 9.38 -15.80 -10.64
C LYS A 249 10.02 -15.05 -11.82
N VAL A 250 9.60 -13.80 -12.05
CA VAL A 250 10.19 -12.93 -13.09
C VAL A 250 11.65 -12.59 -12.76
N SER A 251 11.93 -12.21 -11.52
CA SER A 251 13.28 -11.90 -11.04
C SER A 251 14.22 -13.08 -11.17
N GLU A 252 13.77 -14.29 -10.81
CA GLU A 252 14.58 -15.51 -10.98
C GLU A 252 14.96 -15.73 -12.45
N ASN A 253 14.01 -15.55 -13.39
CA ASN A 253 14.33 -15.63 -14.82
C ASN A 253 15.43 -14.63 -15.23
N TYR A 254 15.31 -13.38 -14.78
CA TYR A 254 16.29 -12.34 -15.06
C TYR A 254 17.64 -12.58 -14.41
N HIS A 255 17.69 -13.10 -13.18
CA HIS A 255 18.94 -13.52 -12.55
C HIS A 255 19.64 -14.59 -13.40
N GLN A 256 18.92 -15.61 -13.85
CA GLN A 256 19.51 -16.66 -14.69
C GLN A 256 20.06 -16.10 -16.00
N LYS A 257 19.35 -15.15 -16.62
CA LYS A 257 19.81 -14.48 -17.85
C LYS A 257 21.05 -13.62 -17.59
N ALA A 258 21.04 -12.82 -16.53
CA ALA A 258 22.16 -11.99 -16.11
C ALA A 258 23.42 -12.81 -15.81
N LEU A 259 23.27 -13.95 -15.13
CA LEU A 259 24.38 -14.84 -14.78
C LEU A 259 25.04 -15.47 -16.01
N ARG A 260 24.27 -15.78 -17.06
CA ARG A 260 24.83 -16.29 -18.32
C ARG A 260 25.69 -15.23 -19.00
N LEU A 261 25.19 -14.00 -19.10
CA LEU A 261 25.91 -12.86 -19.67
C LEU A 261 27.18 -12.54 -18.86
N TYR A 262 27.05 -12.53 -17.52
CA TYR A 262 28.17 -12.32 -16.62
C TYR A 262 29.29 -13.36 -16.81
N ARG A 263 28.94 -14.64 -16.97
CA ARG A 263 29.90 -15.72 -17.25
C ARG A 263 30.59 -15.56 -18.60
N ASN A 264 29.91 -14.95 -19.57
CA ASN A 264 30.47 -14.62 -20.88
C ASN A 264 31.25 -13.30 -20.90
N GLN A 265 31.41 -12.62 -19.76
CA GLN A 265 32.02 -11.29 -19.64
C GLN A 265 31.24 -10.18 -20.36
N GLU A 266 29.97 -10.42 -20.69
CA GLU A 266 29.00 -9.44 -21.20
C GLU A 266 28.43 -8.65 -20.01
N LEU A 267 29.29 -7.83 -19.38
CA LEU A 267 29.02 -7.22 -18.08
C LEU A 267 27.96 -6.11 -18.13
N ASP A 268 27.93 -5.33 -19.21
CA ASP A 268 26.92 -4.28 -19.41
C ASP A 268 25.53 -4.87 -19.63
N GLU A 269 25.45 -5.91 -20.45
CA GLU A 269 24.22 -6.63 -20.73
C GLU A 269 23.69 -7.34 -19.48
N ALA A 270 24.58 -7.90 -18.65
CA ALA A 270 24.21 -8.51 -17.38
C ALA A 270 23.59 -7.49 -16.40
N LEU A 271 24.15 -6.26 -16.32
CA LEU A 271 23.64 -5.21 -15.44
C LEU A 271 22.20 -4.82 -15.76
N ILE A 272 21.82 -4.79 -17.04
CA ILE A 272 20.44 -4.46 -17.47
C ILE A 272 19.42 -5.34 -16.73
N TYR A 273 19.68 -6.64 -16.62
CA TYR A 273 18.74 -7.57 -15.98
C TYR A 273 18.70 -7.43 -14.46
N TRP A 274 19.84 -7.21 -13.80
CA TRP A 274 19.86 -6.92 -12.36
C TRP A 274 19.22 -5.57 -12.03
N ASP A 275 19.36 -4.57 -12.90
CA ASP A 275 18.65 -3.29 -12.76
C ASP A 275 17.13 -3.46 -12.92
N LYS A 276 16.68 -4.29 -13.87
CA LYS A 276 15.25 -4.66 -13.97
C LYS A 276 14.74 -5.26 -12.66
N VAL A 277 15.47 -6.23 -12.08
CA VAL A 277 15.11 -6.84 -10.78
C VAL A 277 15.01 -5.77 -9.68
N LEU A 278 16.02 -4.92 -9.53
CA LEU A 278 16.05 -3.90 -8.48
C LEU A 278 14.98 -2.82 -8.64
N THR A 279 14.47 -2.61 -9.85
CA THR A 279 13.41 -1.63 -10.08
C THR A 279 12.09 -2.05 -9.41
N ILE A 280 11.79 -3.35 -9.38
CA ILE A 280 10.56 -3.91 -8.78
C ILE A 280 10.80 -4.63 -7.45
N ASN A 281 12.06 -4.90 -7.10
CA ASN A 281 12.50 -5.40 -5.80
C ASN A 281 13.79 -4.66 -5.37
N PRO A 282 13.70 -3.43 -4.85
CA PRO A 282 14.88 -2.65 -4.48
C PRO A 282 15.76 -3.29 -3.40
N SER A 283 15.20 -4.21 -2.61
CA SER A 283 15.89 -4.97 -1.56
C SER A 283 16.35 -6.37 -2.02
N ASP A 284 16.46 -6.61 -3.32
CA ASP A 284 16.93 -7.90 -3.83
C ASP A 284 18.43 -8.12 -3.54
N ASP A 285 18.73 -8.93 -2.53
CA ASP A 285 20.10 -9.20 -2.09
C ASP A 285 20.98 -9.74 -3.24
N LEU A 286 20.43 -10.61 -4.08
CA LEU A 286 21.19 -11.26 -5.14
C LEU A 286 21.59 -10.24 -6.21
N ALA A 287 20.64 -9.42 -6.68
CA ALA A 287 20.93 -8.38 -7.66
C ALA A 287 21.92 -7.34 -7.13
N LEU A 288 21.77 -6.91 -5.86
CA LEU A 288 22.71 -5.97 -5.23
C LEU A 288 24.14 -6.52 -5.21
N VAL A 289 24.32 -7.75 -4.72
CA VAL A 289 25.63 -8.40 -4.66
C VAL A 289 26.27 -8.52 -6.04
N TYR A 290 25.50 -8.91 -7.06
CA TYR A 290 26.05 -9.06 -8.40
C TYR A 290 26.38 -7.73 -9.10
N LYS A 291 25.61 -6.66 -8.84
CA LYS A 291 25.99 -5.33 -9.33
C LYS A 291 27.34 -4.87 -8.77
N ASP A 292 27.57 -5.07 -7.47
CA ASP A 292 28.85 -4.74 -6.85
C ASP A 292 30.01 -5.57 -7.42
N ARG A 293 29.76 -6.87 -7.71
CA ARG A 293 30.73 -7.75 -8.38
C ARG A 293 31.07 -7.27 -9.79
N VAL A 294 30.07 -6.90 -10.60
CA VAL A 294 30.31 -6.36 -11.94
C VAL A 294 31.14 -5.09 -11.87
N LYS A 295 30.78 -4.16 -10.98
CA LYS A 295 31.52 -2.90 -10.80
C LYS A 295 32.99 -3.17 -10.47
N SER A 296 33.23 -4.04 -9.48
CA SER A 296 34.58 -4.43 -9.06
C SER A 296 35.38 -5.09 -10.18
N LEU A 297 34.72 -5.90 -11.03
CA LEU A 297 35.36 -6.57 -12.15
C LEU A 297 35.73 -5.59 -13.27
N LYS A 298 34.86 -4.62 -13.58
CA LYS A 298 35.15 -3.57 -14.57
C LYS A 298 36.32 -2.69 -14.14
N GLU A 299 36.35 -2.24 -12.89
CA GLU A 299 37.47 -1.45 -12.35
C GLU A 299 38.81 -2.21 -12.46
N ARG A 300 38.79 -3.53 -12.30
CA ARG A 300 39.98 -4.38 -12.50
C ARG A 300 40.36 -4.51 -13.96
N LEU A 301 39.41 -4.61 -14.88
CA LEU A 301 39.68 -4.66 -16.31
C LEU A 301 40.22 -3.33 -16.85
N ASP A 302 39.71 -2.20 -16.36
CA ASP A 302 40.14 -0.86 -16.76
C ASP A 302 41.53 -0.47 -16.21
N SER A 303 42.02 -1.20 -15.19
CA SER A 303 43.34 -0.97 -14.57
C SER A 303 44.45 -1.88 -15.11
N LEU A 304 44.16 -2.72 -16.13
CA LEU A 304 45.12 -3.56 -16.85
C LEU A 304 45.59 -2.88 -18.15
#